data_AF-A0A6D2CAP4-F1
#
_entry.id   AF-A0A6D2CAP4-F1
#
_cell.length_a   1.000
_cell.length_b   1.000
_cell.length_c   1.000
_cell.angle_alpha   90.00
_cell.angle_beta   90.00
_cell.angle_gamma   90.00
#
_symmetry.space_group_name_H-M   'P 1'
#
loop_
_entity.id
_entity.type
_entity.pdbx_description
1 polymer ?
#
loop_
_entity_poly.entity_id
_entity_poly.type
_entity_poly.pdbx_seq_one_letter_code
_entity_poly.pdbx_strand_id
1 'polypeptide(L)'
;MSSKNTNENAKKVGDVLREAGIGIEEILSFVASFNEKTLAAAYNYYKVENVKTYTFKEALEWIQDKLDKDKHGGATITRETQDNKIILKCCFLDTNKKPLAKFGDLFLNVSTDSICQDFKDNFGDKNMIVIE
;
A
#
# COMPACT_ATOMS: atom_id res chain seq x y z
N MET A 1 5.37 15.79 -23.52
CA MET A 1 3.93 15.54 -23.73
C MET A 1 3.18 15.09 -22.46
N SER A 2 3.75 15.21 -21.25
CA SER A 2 3.15 14.63 -20.03
C SER A 2 2.12 15.50 -19.30
N SER A 3 2.07 16.83 -19.54
CA SER A 3 1.18 17.72 -18.77
C SER A 3 -0.28 17.75 -19.24
N LYS A 4 -0.58 17.27 -20.46
CA LYS A 4 -1.95 17.28 -21.00
C LYS A 4 -2.83 16.18 -20.37
N ASN A 5 -2.25 15.00 -20.13
CA ASN A 5 -2.98 13.82 -19.63
C ASN A 5 -3.35 13.94 -18.15
N THR A 6 -2.47 14.53 -17.32
CA THR A 6 -2.74 14.78 -15.90
C THR A 6 -3.91 15.75 -15.70
N ASN A 7 -4.05 16.73 -16.61
CA ASN A 7 -5.09 17.75 -16.54
C ASN A 7 -6.47 17.19 -16.96
N GLU A 8 -6.52 16.24 -17.90
CA GLU A 8 -7.77 15.55 -18.28
C GLU A 8 -8.28 14.62 -17.17
N ASN A 9 -7.39 13.90 -16.48
CA ASN A 9 -7.79 13.03 -15.38
C ASN A 9 -8.27 13.82 -14.16
N ALA A 10 -7.60 14.94 -13.84
CA ALA A 10 -8.05 15.86 -12.79
C ALA A 10 -9.44 16.45 -13.10
N LYS A 11 -9.69 16.78 -14.38
CA LYS A 11 -11.00 17.28 -14.82
C LYS A 11 -12.10 16.23 -14.70
N LYS A 12 -11.86 15.00 -15.15
CA LYS A 12 -12.82 13.88 -15.02
C LYS A 12 -13.18 13.57 -13.57
N VAL A 13 -12.19 13.56 -12.67
CA VAL A 13 -12.43 13.39 -11.23
C VAL A 13 -13.26 14.55 -10.67
N GLY A 14 -12.96 15.79 -11.07
CA GLY A 14 -13.75 16.96 -10.69
C GLY A 14 -15.21 16.91 -11.16
N ASP A 15 -15.45 16.42 -12.38
CA ASP A 15 -16.79 16.29 -12.96
C ASP A 15 -17.61 15.22 -12.20
N VAL A 16 -17.03 14.05 -11.91
CA VAL A 16 -17.69 12.97 -11.14
C VAL A 16 -18.08 13.43 -9.73
N LEU A 17 -17.21 14.18 -9.07
CA LEU A 17 -17.46 14.66 -7.71
C LEU A 17 -18.52 15.76 -7.67
N ARG A 18 -18.60 16.60 -8.72
CA ARG A 18 -19.70 17.57 -8.89
C ARG A 18 -21.04 16.89 -9.16
N GLU A 19 -21.06 15.84 -9.97
CA GLU A 19 -22.27 15.05 -10.24
C GLU A 19 -22.79 14.33 -8.98
N ALA A 20 -21.89 13.97 -8.05
CA ALA A 20 -22.24 13.45 -6.73
C ALA A 20 -22.76 14.52 -5.75
N GLY A 21 -22.86 15.79 -6.17
CA GLY A 21 -23.36 16.89 -5.35
C GLY A 21 -22.36 17.40 -4.31
N ILE A 22 -21.10 16.98 -4.39
CA ILE A 22 -20.05 17.39 -3.45
C ILE A 22 -19.48 18.73 -3.93
N GLY A 23 -19.59 19.75 -3.08
CA GLY A 23 -19.06 21.07 -3.40
C GLY A 23 -17.54 21.03 -3.53
N ILE A 24 -16.97 21.76 -4.50
CA ILE A 24 -15.52 21.87 -4.64
C ILE A 24 -14.88 22.44 -3.36
N GLU A 25 -15.61 23.27 -2.63
CA GLU A 25 -15.19 23.79 -1.32
C GLU A 25 -15.19 22.72 -0.22
N GLU A 26 -16.10 21.74 -0.26
CA GLU A 26 -16.10 20.60 0.68
C GLU A 26 -14.95 19.65 0.38
N ILE A 27 -14.65 19.41 -0.91
CA ILE A 27 -13.49 18.61 -1.33
C ILE A 27 -12.20 19.30 -0.91
N LEU A 28 -12.08 20.61 -1.19
CA LEU A 28 -10.91 21.39 -0.80
C LEU A 28 -10.80 21.52 0.72
N SER A 29 -11.90 21.66 1.45
CA SER A 29 -11.91 21.70 2.92
C SER A 29 -11.52 20.35 3.51
N PHE A 30 -12.02 19.24 2.94
CA PHE A 30 -11.66 17.88 3.35
C PHE A 30 -10.17 17.63 3.09
N VAL A 31 -9.68 17.93 1.88
CA VAL A 31 -8.27 17.78 1.51
C VAL A 31 -7.37 18.73 2.32
N ALA A 32 -7.78 19.98 2.56
CA ALA A 32 -7.02 20.94 3.37
C ALA A 32 -7.04 20.63 4.87
N SER A 33 -8.04 19.89 5.37
CA SER A 33 -8.07 19.39 6.75
C SER A 33 -7.02 18.31 7.01
N PHE A 34 -6.52 17.67 5.94
CA PHE A 34 -5.35 16.82 6.00
C PHE A 34 -4.10 17.61 5.65
N ASN A 35 -3.06 17.50 6.46
CA ASN A 35 -1.75 17.98 6.00
C ASN A 35 -1.28 17.10 4.82
N GLU A 36 -0.50 17.68 3.91
CA GLU A 36 0.03 17.00 2.70
C GLU A 36 0.66 15.63 3.02
N LYS A 37 1.28 15.57 4.20
CA LYS A 37 1.79 14.33 4.79
C LYS A 37 0.67 13.30 4.96
N THR A 38 -0.41 13.58 5.68
CA THR A 38 -1.52 12.63 5.92
C THR A 38 -2.16 12.13 4.62
N LEU A 39 -2.27 12.98 3.60
CA LEU A 39 -2.73 12.57 2.27
C LEU A 39 -1.72 11.63 1.59
N ALA A 40 -0.43 11.96 1.62
CA ALA A 40 0.62 11.11 1.03
C ALA A 40 0.70 9.74 1.71
N ALA A 41 0.53 9.67 3.04
CA ALA A 41 0.48 8.41 3.76
C ALA A 41 -0.77 7.59 3.45
N ALA A 42 -1.95 8.23 3.34
CA ALA A 42 -3.17 7.54 2.94
C ALA A 42 -3.08 7.01 1.50
N TYR A 43 -2.39 7.73 0.61
CA TYR A 43 -2.21 7.34 -0.79
C TYR A 43 -1.25 6.15 -0.96
N ASN A 44 -0.20 6.07 -0.13
CA ASN A 44 0.81 5.01 -0.21
C ASN A 44 0.50 3.81 0.70
N TYR A 45 -0.60 3.87 1.45
CA TYR A 45 -1.09 2.79 2.30
C TYR A 45 -2.14 1.94 1.58
N TYR A 46 -1.81 0.68 1.35
CA TYR A 46 -2.70 -0.32 0.76
C TYR A 46 -3.25 -1.22 1.85
N LYS A 47 -4.57 -1.33 1.93
CA LYS A 47 -5.24 -2.16 2.93
C LYS A 47 -6.06 -3.24 2.26
N VAL A 48 -5.83 -4.50 2.65
CA VAL A 48 -6.64 -5.65 2.26
C VAL A 48 -7.26 -6.21 3.53
N GLU A 49 -8.58 -6.20 3.64
CA GLU A 49 -9.30 -6.62 4.85
C GLU A 49 -10.26 -7.77 4.58
N ASN A 50 -10.50 -8.56 5.62
CA ASN A 50 -11.54 -9.60 5.66
C ASN A 50 -11.39 -10.65 4.54
N VAL A 51 -10.17 -10.90 4.09
CA VAL A 51 -9.87 -12.01 3.20
C VAL A 51 -9.76 -13.28 4.03
N LYS A 52 -10.40 -14.36 3.56
CA LYS A 52 -10.37 -15.66 4.25
C LYS A 52 -8.97 -16.27 4.22
N THR A 53 -8.29 -16.14 3.10
CA THR A 53 -6.93 -16.60 2.89
C THR A 53 -6.21 -15.61 1.99
N TYR A 54 -5.00 -15.21 2.36
CA TYR A 54 -4.11 -14.44 1.50
C TYR A 54 -2.91 -15.31 1.09
N THR A 55 -2.56 -15.26 -0.19
CA THR A 55 -1.55 -16.13 -0.79
C THR A 55 -0.25 -15.38 -1.04
N PHE A 56 0.86 -16.13 -1.05
CA PHE A 56 2.16 -15.55 -1.31
C PHE A 56 2.25 -14.97 -2.72
N LYS A 57 1.52 -15.57 -3.69
CA LYS A 57 1.37 -15.04 -5.04
C LYS A 57 0.80 -13.62 -5.06
N GLU A 58 -0.28 -13.37 -4.31
CA GLU A 58 -0.90 -12.03 -4.24
C GLU A 58 0.07 -10.99 -3.66
N ALA A 59 0.86 -11.38 -2.65
CA ALA A 59 1.90 -10.50 -2.12
C ALA A 59 2.98 -10.18 -3.16
N LEU A 60 3.44 -11.20 -3.89
CA LEU A 60 4.44 -11.03 -4.95
C LEU A 60 3.91 -10.17 -6.10
N GLU A 61 2.65 -10.34 -6.49
CA GLU A 61 2.00 -9.51 -7.52
C GLU A 61 1.95 -8.04 -7.10
N TRP A 62 1.57 -7.77 -5.84
CA TRP A 62 1.59 -6.39 -5.31
C TRP A 62 3.01 -5.81 -5.29
N ILE A 63 4.00 -6.58 -4.83
CA ILE A 63 5.40 -6.15 -4.83
C ILE A 63 5.86 -5.83 -6.26
N GLN A 64 5.59 -6.72 -7.22
CA GLN A 64 5.99 -6.53 -8.62
C GLN A 64 5.33 -5.30 -9.26
N ASP A 65 4.04 -5.05 -8.97
CA ASP A 65 3.32 -3.88 -9.48
C ASP A 65 3.85 -2.56 -8.90
N LYS A 66 4.31 -2.56 -7.65
CA LYS A 66 4.75 -1.35 -6.94
C LYS A 66 6.27 -1.16 -6.86
N LEU A 67 7.06 -2.14 -7.32
CA LEU A 67 8.52 -2.07 -7.29
C LEU A 67 9.05 -1.01 -8.27
N ASP A 68 9.80 -0.05 -7.76
CA ASP A 68 10.60 0.88 -8.54
C ASP A 68 12.08 0.48 -8.39
N LYS A 69 12.68 -0.05 -9.46
CA LYS A 69 14.07 -0.59 -9.43
C LYS A 69 15.13 0.45 -9.15
N ASP A 70 14.84 1.74 -9.38
CA ASP A 70 15.78 2.83 -9.11
C ASP A 70 15.75 3.24 -7.62
N LYS A 71 14.67 2.90 -6.91
CA LYS A 71 14.44 3.28 -5.51
C LYS A 71 14.51 2.11 -4.54
N HIS A 72 14.10 0.93 -4.97
CA HIS A 72 13.89 -0.23 -4.12
C HIS A 72 14.95 -1.30 -4.39
N GLY A 73 15.57 -1.79 -3.31
CA GLY A 73 16.50 -2.92 -3.33
C GLY A 73 15.87 -4.26 -2.95
N GLY A 74 14.56 -4.29 -2.71
CA GLY A 74 13.81 -5.47 -2.29
C GLY A 74 12.55 -5.11 -1.51
N ALA A 75 11.93 -6.09 -0.86
CA ALA A 75 10.79 -5.91 0.02
C ALA A 75 10.86 -6.87 1.21
N THR A 76 10.16 -6.54 2.29
CA THR A 76 9.98 -7.44 3.43
C THR A 76 8.51 -7.65 3.69
N ILE A 77 8.15 -8.87 4.06
CA ILE A 77 6.81 -9.22 4.55
C ILE A 77 6.98 -9.70 5.98
N THR A 78 6.29 -9.05 6.92
CA THR A 78 6.27 -9.46 8.33
C THR A 78 4.89 -9.98 8.69
N ARG A 79 4.86 -10.97 9.60
CA ARG A 79 3.65 -11.58 10.12
C ARG A 79 3.52 -11.30 11.60
N GLU A 80 2.34 -10.84 11.99
CA GLU A 80 1.90 -10.77 13.39
C GLU A 80 0.48 -11.35 13.52
N THR A 81 0.07 -11.63 14.75
CA THR A 81 -1.29 -12.06 15.06
C THR A 81 -1.95 -10.99 15.90
N GLN A 82 -3.11 -10.50 15.48
CA GLN A 82 -3.89 -9.50 16.19
C GLN A 82 -5.38 -9.88 16.10
N ASP A 83 -6.09 -9.88 17.24
CA ASP A 83 -7.55 -10.12 17.29
C ASP A 83 -7.99 -11.40 16.55
N ASN A 84 -7.26 -12.50 16.76
CA ASN A 84 -7.43 -13.80 16.07
C ASN A 84 -7.27 -13.78 14.56
N LYS A 85 -6.75 -12.69 13.98
CA LYS A 85 -6.38 -12.58 12.57
C LYS A 85 -4.88 -12.57 12.39
N ILE A 86 -4.45 -13.02 11.22
CA ILE A 86 -3.08 -12.88 10.75
C ILE A 86 -2.98 -11.52 10.06
N ILE A 87 -2.04 -10.71 10.52
CA ILE A 87 -1.72 -9.43 9.91
C ILE A 87 -0.39 -9.58 9.17
N LEU A 88 -0.41 -9.31 7.86
CA LEU A 88 0.79 -9.27 7.03
C LEU A 88 1.10 -7.82 6.68
N LYS A 89 2.32 -7.39 6.97
CA LYS A 89 2.79 -6.05 6.63
C LYS A 89 3.92 -6.15 5.61
N CYS A 90 3.75 -5.51 4.46
CA CYS A 90 4.81 -5.41 3.45
C CYS A 90 5.37 -3.99 3.39
N CYS A 91 6.70 -3.86 3.45
CA CYS A 91 7.40 -2.61 3.16
C CYS A 91 8.56 -2.85 2.19
N PHE A 92 8.85 -1.87 1.34
CA PHE A 92 10.01 -1.93 0.46
C PHE A 92 11.31 -1.66 1.24
N LEU A 93 12.43 -2.15 0.71
CA LEU A 93 13.77 -1.82 1.15
C LEU A 93 14.38 -0.80 0.19
N ASP A 94 15.16 0.14 0.70
CA ASP A 94 16.00 1.00 -0.14
C ASP A 94 17.14 0.19 -0.78
N THR A 95 17.90 0.81 -1.67
CA THR A 95 19.06 0.18 -2.34
C THR A 95 20.19 -0.22 -1.38
N ASN A 96 20.17 0.26 -0.13
CA ASN A 96 21.07 -0.14 0.94
C ASN A 96 20.47 -1.19 1.89
N LYS A 97 19.38 -1.85 1.48
CA LYS A 97 18.64 -2.87 2.23
C LYS A 97 18.05 -2.36 3.55
N LYS A 98 17.79 -1.05 3.67
CA LYS A 98 17.10 -0.48 4.84
C LYS A 98 15.60 -0.37 4.58
N PRO A 99 14.75 -0.72 5.56
CA PRO A 99 13.30 -0.64 5.38
C PRO A 99 12.83 0.80 5.17
N LEU A 100 12.07 0.98 4.09
CA LEU A 100 11.27 2.17 3.79
C LEU A 100 9.97 2.07 4.61
N ALA A 101 10.10 2.33 5.91
CA ALA A 101 9.00 2.32 6.88
C ALA A 101 8.68 3.74 7.38
N LYS A 102 9.15 4.76 6.67
CA LYS A 102 8.85 6.15 7.01
C LYS A 102 7.47 6.50 6.47
N PHE A 103 6.93 7.53 7.10
CA PHE A 103 5.68 8.10 6.70
C PHE A 103 5.74 8.61 5.24
N GLY A 104 4.82 8.12 4.41
CA GLY A 104 4.81 8.38 2.96
C GLY A 104 5.47 7.28 2.11
N ASP A 105 6.10 6.28 2.72
CA ASP A 105 6.60 5.11 1.97
C ASP A 105 5.46 4.15 1.61
N LEU A 106 5.63 3.42 0.51
CA LEU A 106 4.68 2.40 0.06
C LEU A 106 4.59 1.26 1.07
N PHE A 107 3.37 0.98 1.51
CA PHE A 107 3.09 0.02 2.57
C PHE A 107 1.83 -0.79 2.28
N LEU A 108 1.92 -2.10 2.40
CA LEU A 108 0.77 -3.01 2.34
C LEU A 108 0.45 -3.53 3.74
N ASN A 109 -0.82 -3.52 4.10
CA ASN A 109 -1.34 -4.13 5.31
C ASN A 109 -2.50 -5.08 4.95
N VAL A 110 -2.34 -6.37 5.24
CA VAL A 110 -3.32 -7.41 4.97
C VAL A 110 -3.81 -8.00 6.27
N SER A 111 -5.13 -8.04 6.48
CA SER A 111 -5.77 -8.75 7.57
C SER A 111 -6.52 -9.97 7.02
N THR A 112 -6.07 -11.17 7.39
CA THR A 112 -6.57 -12.45 6.87
C THR A 112 -6.83 -13.47 7.97
N ASP A 113 -7.79 -14.38 7.77
CA ASP A 113 -8.04 -15.48 8.71
C ASP A 113 -6.97 -16.58 8.60
N SER A 114 -6.36 -16.72 7.42
CA SER A 114 -5.35 -17.74 7.14
C SER A 114 -4.37 -17.34 6.03
N ILE A 115 -3.26 -18.07 5.92
CA ILE A 115 -2.22 -17.91 4.91
C ILE A 115 -1.91 -19.26 4.24
N CYS A 116 -1.48 -19.23 2.98
CA CYS A 116 -1.09 -20.43 2.24
C CYS A 116 0.19 -21.09 2.80
N GLN A 117 0.48 -22.30 2.33
CA GLN A 117 1.65 -23.06 2.79
C GLN A 117 2.96 -22.36 2.42
N ASP A 118 3.05 -21.75 1.23
CA ASP A 118 4.26 -21.02 0.80
C ASP A 118 4.65 -19.93 1.81
N PHE A 119 3.68 -19.19 2.34
CA PHE A 119 3.96 -18.23 3.41
C PHE A 119 4.54 -18.92 4.64
N LYS A 120 3.91 -20.01 5.10
CA LYS A 120 4.37 -20.75 6.29
C LYS A 120 5.77 -21.30 6.12
N ASP A 121 6.11 -21.75 4.92
CA ASP A 121 7.41 -22.34 4.59
C ASP A 121 8.51 -21.26 4.45
N ASN A 122 8.14 -20.06 4.01
CA ASN A 122 9.10 -18.96 3.83
C ASN A 122 9.25 -18.08 5.09
N PHE A 123 8.29 -18.07 6.00
CA PHE A 123 8.47 -17.38 7.28
C PHE A 123 9.53 -18.08 8.12
N GLY A 124 10.72 -17.46 8.21
CA GLY A 124 11.76 -17.90 9.14
C GLY A 124 11.43 -17.57 10.60
N ASP A 125 12.39 -17.83 11.49
CA ASP A 125 12.24 -17.71 12.96
C ASP A 125 11.77 -16.33 13.45
N LYS A 126 11.94 -15.30 12.62
CA LYS A 126 11.55 -13.91 12.94
C LYS A 126 10.18 -13.50 12.40
N ASN A 127 9.38 -14.44 11.88
CA ASN A 127 8.11 -14.14 11.22
C ASN A 127 8.25 -13.11 10.10
N MET A 128 9.37 -13.17 9.37
CA MET A 128 9.73 -12.21 8.34
C MET A 128 10.27 -12.93 7.11
N ILE A 129 9.83 -12.48 5.95
CA ILE A 129 10.33 -12.88 4.62
C ILE A 129 11.03 -11.65 4.04
N VAL A 130 12.20 -11.86 3.43
CA VAL A 130 12.91 -10.84 2.64
C VAL A 130 12.92 -11.31 1.19
N ILE A 131 12.52 -10.41 0.29
CA ILE A 131 12.44 -10.64 -1.15
C ILE A 131 13.43 -9.66 -1.79
N GLU A 132 14.38 -10.20 -2.56
CA GLU A 132 15.43 -9.45 -3.27
C GLU A 132 15.22 -9.51 -4.79
#